data_AF-A0A838L4M4-F1
#
_entry.id   AF-A0A838L4M4-F1
#
_cell.length_a   1.000
_cell.length_b   1.000
_cell.length_c   1.000
_cell.angle_alpha   90.00
_cell.angle_beta   90.00
_cell.angle_gamma   90.00
#
_symmetry.space_group_name_H-M   'P 1'
#
loop_
_entity.id
_entity.type
_entity.pdbx_description
1 polymer ?
#
loop_
_entity_poly.entity_id
_entity_poly.type
_entity_poly.pdbx_seq_one_letter_code
_entity_poly.pdbx_strand_id
1 'polypeptide(L)' 'MKSEIGRSMMDLAKSLDINLGELDIIISAMSDTNERAVWSNRLGSVIRSINEEIIIPLEKEFPELID' A
#
# COMPACT_ATOMS: atom_id res chain seq x y z
N MET A 1 0.69 8.05 23.78
CA MET A 1 0.54 9.17 22.82
C MET A 1 1.33 8.93 21.53
N LYS A 2 2.68 8.84 21.54
CA LYS A 2 3.43 8.47 20.31
C LYS A 2 3.07 7.09 19.75
N SER A 3 2.89 6.09 20.62
CA SER A 3 2.50 4.72 20.23
C SER A 3 1.09 4.59 19.66
N GLU A 4 0.19 5.52 19.97
CA GLU A 4 -1.22 5.47 19.55
C GLU A 4 -1.40 6.05 18.14
N ILE A 5 -0.63 7.10 17.82
CA ILE A 5 -0.54 7.65 16.46
C ILE A 5 0.15 6.64 15.54
N GLY A 6 1.30 6.08 15.94
CA GLY A 6 2.00 5.05 15.15
C GLY A 6 1.11 3.84 14.86
N ARG A 7 0.33 3.38 15.86
CA ARG A 7 -0.62 2.27 15.68
C ARG A 7 -1.76 2.63 14.73
N SER A 8 -2.35 3.81 14.86
CA SER A 8 -3.40 4.28 13.94
C SER A 8 -2.87 4.38 12.49
N MET A 9 -1.64 4.85 12.32
CA MET A 9 -0.99 4.93 11.00
C MET A 9 -0.71 3.54 10.42
N MET A 10 -0.25 2.59 11.24
CA MET A 10 -0.03 1.20 10.85
C MET A 10 -1.35 0.50 10.46
N ASP A 11 -2.43 0.71 11.21
CA ASP A 11 -3.75 0.13 10.91
C ASP A 11 -4.31 0.66 9.57
N LEU A 12 -4.11 1.97 9.30
CA LEU A 12 -4.47 2.58 8.02
C LEU A 12 -3.61 2.04 6.86
N ALA A 13 -2.31 1.87 7.09
CA ALA A 13 -1.39 1.27 6.15
C ALA A 13 -1.81 -0.16 5.75
N LYS A 14 -2.14 -1.01 6.73
CA LYS A 14 -2.66 -2.37 6.49
C LYS A 14 -3.98 -2.34 5.72
N SER A 15 -4.88 -1.41 6.05
CA SER A 15 -6.15 -1.24 5.34
C SER A 15 -5.93 -0.80 3.88
N LEU A 16 -4.93 0.04 3.64
CA LEU A 16 -4.57 0.49 2.30
C LEU A 16 -3.99 -0.67 1.45
N ASP A 17 -3.16 -1.54 2.03
CA ASP A 17 -2.62 -2.73 1.36
C ASP A 17 -3.74 -3.64 0.83
N ILE A 18 -4.77 -3.89 1.65
CA ILE A 18 -5.96 -4.66 1.23
C ILE A 18 -6.65 -4.00 0.03
N ASN A 19 -6.91 -2.69 0.09
CA ASN A 19 -7.57 -1.97 -0.99
C ASN A 19 -6.73 -1.95 -2.29
N LEU A 20 -5.40 -1.87 -2.18
CA LEU A 20 -4.49 -1.95 -3.32
C LEU A 20 -4.50 -3.35 -3.94
N GLY A 21 -4.58 -4.41 -3.14
CA GLY A 21 -4.76 -5.78 -3.61
C GLY A 21 -6.09 -5.98 -4.36
N GLU A 22 -7.19 -5.42 -3.85
CA GLU A 22 -8.48 -5.44 -4.56
C GLU A 22 -8.42 -4.71 -5.90
N LEU A 23 -7.73 -3.56 -5.94
CA LEU A 23 -7.53 -2.81 -7.18
C LEU A 23 -6.69 -3.60 -8.20
N ASP A 24 -5.66 -4.34 -7.76
CA ASP A 24 -4.87 -5.21 -8.62
C ASP A 24 -5.70 -6.34 -9.26
N ILE A 25 -6.63 -6.92 -8.49
CA ILE A 25 -7.58 -7.93 -9.00
C ILE A 25 -8.45 -7.34 -10.11
N ILE A 26 -9.00 -6.14 -9.90
CA ILE A 26 -9.85 -5.46 -10.88
C ILE A 26 -9.05 -5.16 -12.16
N ILE A 27 -7.83 -4.64 -12.02
CA ILE A 27 -6.94 -4.37 -13.15
C ILE A 27 -6.60 -5.67 -13.90
N SER A 28 -6.30 -6.73 -13.17
CA SER A 28 -5.97 -8.04 -13.74
C SER A 28 -7.11 -8.64 -14.56
N ALA A 29 -8.36 -8.34 -14.19
CA ALA A 29 -9.57 -8.78 -14.90
C ALA A 29 -9.86 -8.00 -16.20
N MET A 30 -9.13 -6.91 -16.48
CA MET A 30 -9.31 -6.14 -17.72
C MET A 30 -8.96 -6.99 -18.95
N SER A 31 -9.86 -6.97 -19.96
CA SER A 31 -9.68 -7.70 -21.22
C SER A 31 -8.70 -7.02 -22.17
N ASP A 32 -8.62 -5.69 -22.15
CA ASP A 32 -7.67 -4.93 -22.95
C ASP A 32 -6.28 -5.01 -22.29
N THR A 33 -5.34 -5.65 -22.98
CA THR A 33 -3.99 -5.88 -22.46
C THR A 33 -3.16 -4.61 -22.34
N ASN A 34 -3.39 -3.61 -23.19
CA ASN A 34 -2.68 -2.34 -23.15
C ASN A 34 -3.18 -1.49 -21.99
N GLU A 35 -4.50 -1.40 -21.83
CA GLU A 35 -5.12 -0.71 -20.70
C GLU A 35 -4.70 -1.35 -19.37
N ARG A 36 -4.76 -2.69 -19.28
CA ARG A 36 -4.27 -3.43 -18.11
C ARG A 36 -2.82 -3.09 -17.79
N ALA A 37 -1.92 -3.13 -18.78
CA ALA A 37 -0.50 -2.83 -18.56
C ALA A 37 -0.27 -1.39 -18.06
N VAL A 38 -1.02 -0.41 -18.59
CA VAL A 38 -0.96 0.98 -18.13
C VAL A 38 -1.39 1.09 -16.67
N TRP A 39 -2.52 0.48 -16.30
CA TRP A 39 -3.02 0.54 -14.93
C TRP A 39 -2.17 -0.25 -13.94
N SER A 40 -1.67 -1.43 -14.30
CA SER A 40 -0.72 -2.19 -13.46
C SER A 40 0.56 -1.39 -13.20
N ASN A 41 1.10 -0.70 -14.20
CA ASN A 41 2.27 0.16 -14.00
C ASN A 41 1.98 1.35 -13.08
N ARG A 42 0.81 1.97 -13.22
CA ARG A 42 0.38 3.07 -12.34
C ARG A 42 0.21 2.59 -10.91
N LEU A 43 -0.47 1.45 -10.71
CA LEU A 43 -0.67 0.84 -9.40
C LEU A 43 0.68 0.49 -8.74
N GLY A 44 1.57 -0.15 -9.48
CA GLY A 44 2.91 -0.50 -8.99
C GLY A 44 3.72 0.72 -8.55
N SER A 45 3.60 1.85 -9.25
CA SER A 45 4.25 3.11 -8.83
C SER A 45 3.65 3.65 -7.53
N VAL A 46 2.33 3.59 -7.35
CA VAL A 46 1.66 4.06 -6.13
C VAL A 46 2.04 3.18 -4.93
N ILE A 47 2.02 1.85 -5.09
CA ILE A 47 2.45 0.90 -4.05
C ILE A 47 3.89 1.18 -3.62
N ARG A 48 4.79 1.41 -4.59
CA ARG A 48 6.19 1.74 -4.29
C ARG A 48 6.29 3.03 -3.46
N SER A 49 5.62 4.10 -3.87
CA SER A 49 5.65 5.37 -3.14
C SER A 49 5.07 5.25 -1.72
N ILE A 50 3.98 4.49 -1.54
CA ILE A 50 3.42 4.25 -0.20
C ILE A 50 4.43 3.49 0.68
N ASN A 51 5.07 2.45 0.14
CA ASN A 51 6.06 1.69 0.87
C ASN A 51 7.27 2.54 1.28
N GLU A 52 7.84 3.29 0.34
CA GLU A 52 9.07 4.08 0.56
C GLU A 52 8.83 5.29 1.47
N GLU A 53 7.69 5.97 1.33
CA GLU A 53 7.43 7.25 2.00
C GLU A 53 6.60 7.12 3.28
N ILE A 54 5.89 6.00 3.47
CA ILE A 54 4.97 5.82 4.62
C ILE A 54 5.32 4.56 5.42
N ILE A 55 5.28 3.38 4.80
CA ILE A 55 5.42 2.10 5.53
C ILE A 55 6.81 1.95 6.14
N ILE A 56 7.87 2.04 5.32
CA ILE A 56 9.25 1.85 5.80
C ILE A 56 9.62 2.89 6.87
N PRO A 57 9.28 4.19 6.74
CA PRO A 57 9.49 5.16 7.81
C PRO A 57 8.73 4.81 9.10
N LEU A 58 7.47 4.37 9.01
CA LEU A 58 6.68 3.96 10.16
C LEU A 58 7.28 2.74 10.87
N GLU A 59 7.71 1.74 10.12
CA GLU A 59 8.40 0.55 10.65
C GLU A 59 9.70 0.92 11.38
N LYS A 60 10.45 1.91 10.86
CA LYS A 60 11.68 2.39 11.49
C LYS A 60 11.40 3.21 12.75
N GLU A 61 10.35 4.03 12.76
CA GLU A 61 9.99 4.87 13.91
C GLU A 61 9.30 4.07 15.02
N PHE A 62 8.54 3.03 14.67
CA PHE A 62 7.75 2.19 15.57
C PHE A 62 7.96 0.68 15.30
N PRO A 63 9.19 0.15 15.49
CA PRO A 63 9.51 -1.25 15.21
C PRO A 63 8.71 -2.24 16.07
N GLU A 64 8.20 -1.81 17.22
CA GLU A 64 7.35 -2.62 18.10
C GLU A 64 5.94 -2.88 17.55
N LEU A 65 5.57 -2.22 16.44
CA LEU A 65 4.26 -2.37 15.80
C LEU A 65 4.30 -3.27 14.56
N ILE A 66 5.48 -3.80 14.22
CA ILE A 66 5.67 -4.80 13.16
C ILE A 66 5.32 -6.17 13.78
N ASP A 67 4.28 -6.82 13.26
CA ASP A 67 3.90 -8.20 13.66
C ASP A 67 4.86 -9.25 13.06
#